data_AF-A0A7Z9TTJ5-F1
#
_entry.id   AF-A0A7Z9TTJ5-F1
#
_cell.length_a   1.000
_cell.length_b   1.000
_cell.length_c   1.000
_cell.angle_alpha   90.00
_cell.angle_beta   90.00
_cell.angle_gamma   90.00
#
_symmetry.space_group_name_H-M   'P 1'
#
loop_
_entity.id
_entity.type
_entity.pdbx_description
1 polymer ?
#
loop_
_entity_poly.entity_id
_entity_poly.type
_entity_poly.pdbx_seq_one_letter_code
_entity_poly.pdbx_strand_id
1 'polypeptide(L)'
;MSSPKFISTNVAALLVYGRPPMVFAGMVCAINVMLDRNPFVYYSGVIFLLAAMILDLIDGWFAARFRPQAKLAHLADRIMDKVVYSMVFPMVAVGMMWRYLSLAESANFRLEMLHVVFVFVLCVTVLMRDNFAHFMRNFSLRKGEVEEMKEVTRLRTMVAAPIGVVLYIHAFYIPGGPDSSLYSWISWLGAIPIQQLFFLEILLLIINFGSIAGYCRKYGTACLDDLCLNDEVLRRRILAVFPNALTVMNALMGILAMLFAYRGRVQEAYLILLGAGFFDKLDGAVARKLGLTTPLPSAKPRKYNITLGGVLDDVSDTVSFCIAPAVIFFILMSQVNDESIQALPYGWIAIMYVFLGVTRLVLFVLDQNSIPGFFKGMPVPGAALLAAAPFIMLGNALETNTPDVVFWAQFCFVLMIIAGILMISFPIRYMHIGRLMSRSRKFLFLTIVLIIGFAFTPYFGHAALAYLILYVFSPLYTWRISPEIASKENPEKLSPSS
;
A
#
# COMPACT_ATOMS: atom_id res chain seq x y z
N MET A 1 28.10 3.87 43.89
CA MET A 1 27.96 4.89 42.84
C MET A 1 29.34 5.12 42.21
N SER A 2 29.62 4.47 41.07
CA SER A 2 30.87 4.70 40.33
C SER A 2 30.78 6.03 39.59
N SER A 3 31.76 6.90 39.76
CA SER A 3 31.88 8.16 39.03
C SER A 3 31.74 7.92 37.51
N PRO A 4 30.94 8.72 36.78
CA PRO A 4 30.91 8.60 35.33
C PRO A 4 32.30 8.99 34.80
N LYS A 5 33.01 8.02 34.23
CA LYS A 5 34.28 8.25 33.53
C LYS A 5 34.00 9.17 32.34
N PHE A 6 34.15 10.48 32.52
CA PHE A 6 34.16 11.45 31.42
C PHE A 6 35.42 11.20 30.58
N ILE A 7 35.27 10.46 29.49
CA ILE A 7 36.28 10.43 28.43
C ILE A 7 36.35 11.82 27.80
N SER A 8 37.59 12.22 27.46
CA SER A 8 37.96 13.46 26.77
C SER A 8 36.96 13.84 25.68
N THR A 9 36.49 15.09 25.72
CA THR A 9 35.60 15.72 24.73
C THR A 9 36.10 15.55 23.29
N ASN A 10 37.41 15.37 23.10
CA ASN A 10 38.04 15.21 21.79
C ASN A 10 37.69 13.88 21.11
N VAL A 11 37.54 12.79 21.89
CA VAL A 11 37.17 11.48 21.33
C VAL A 11 35.71 11.49 20.85
N ALA A 12 34.83 12.10 21.63
CA ALA A 12 33.43 12.26 21.24
C ALA A 12 33.27 13.17 20.01
N ALA A 13 34.04 14.26 19.93
CA ALA A 13 34.06 15.11 18.75
C ALA A 13 34.57 14.35 17.51
N LEU A 14 35.62 13.53 17.66
CA LEU A 14 36.14 12.71 16.55
C LEU A 14 35.11 11.70 16.03
N LEU A 15 34.36 11.05 16.92
CA LEU A 15 33.32 10.08 16.54
C LEU A 15 32.16 10.74 15.77
N VAL A 16 31.70 11.91 16.24
CA VAL A 16 30.58 12.62 15.61
C VAL A 16 30.99 13.28 14.29
N TYR A 17 32.09 14.03 14.28
CA TYR A 17 32.53 14.83 13.13
C TYR A 17 33.41 14.06 12.14
N GLY A 18 33.86 12.86 12.47
CA GLY A 18 34.69 12.02 11.60
C GLY A 18 33.93 11.36 10.45
N ARG A 19 32.61 11.18 10.58
CA ARG A 19 31.78 10.47 9.58
C ARG A 19 31.64 11.23 8.24
N PRO A 20 31.25 12.52 8.21
CA PRO A 20 31.04 13.23 6.94
C PRO A 20 32.27 13.30 6.04
N PRO A 21 33.50 13.59 6.55
CA PRO A 21 34.71 13.58 5.71
C PRO A 21 34.98 12.22 5.05
N MET A 22 34.75 11.12 5.76
CA MET A 22 34.93 9.77 5.18
C MET A 22 33.90 9.49 4.08
N VAL A 23 32.64 9.84 4.31
CA VAL A 23 31.58 9.66 3.31
C VAL A 23 31.83 10.53 2.08
N PHE A 24 32.31 11.76 2.29
CA PHE A 24 32.73 12.64 1.22
C PHE A 24 33.91 12.06 0.42
N ALA A 25 34.92 11.50 1.09
CA ALA A 25 36.01 10.79 0.42
C ALA A 25 35.50 9.59 -0.40
N GLY A 26 34.56 8.82 0.15
CA GLY A 26 33.87 7.74 -0.57
C GLY A 26 33.13 8.25 -1.83
N MET A 27 32.42 9.36 -1.73
CA MET A 27 31.76 10.01 -2.88
C MET A 27 32.77 10.44 -3.96
N VAL A 28 33.90 11.02 -3.58
CA VAL A 28 34.97 11.38 -4.53
C VAL A 28 35.53 10.13 -5.20
N CYS A 29 35.75 9.04 -4.46
CA CYS A 29 36.14 7.76 -5.03
C CYS A 29 35.09 7.24 -6.02
N ALA A 30 33.80 7.29 -5.69
CA ALA A 30 32.73 6.85 -6.60
C ALA A 30 32.72 7.63 -7.92
N ILE A 31 32.87 8.95 -7.87
CA ILE A 31 32.96 9.80 -9.08
C ILE A 31 34.14 9.36 -9.94
N ASN A 32 35.31 9.15 -9.35
CA ASN A 32 36.49 8.66 -10.07
C ASN A 32 36.28 7.25 -10.65
N VAL A 33 35.56 6.36 -9.95
CA VAL A 33 35.19 5.04 -10.46
C VAL A 33 34.32 5.15 -11.71
N MET A 34 33.38 6.10 -11.74
CA MET A 34 32.51 6.31 -12.90
C MET A 34 33.28 6.79 -14.14
N LEU A 35 34.35 7.57 -13.92
CA LEU A 35 35.20 8.13 -14.97
C LEU A 35 36.25 7.13 -15.47
N ASP A 36 37.04 6.55 -14.55
CA ASP A 36 38.26 5.81 -14.88
C ASP A 36 38.12 4.29 -14.75
N ARG A 37 36.99 3.80 -14.21
CA ARG A 37 36.72 2.37 -13.97
C ARG A 37 37.84 1.64 -13.23
N ASN A 38 38.51 2.31 -12.29
CA ASN A 38 39.66 1.76 -11.57
C ASN A 38 39.22 0.93 -10.34
N PRO A 39 39.52 -0.39 -10.27
CA PRO A 39 39.16 -1.26 -9.15
C PRO A 39 39.76 -0.83 -7.80
N PHE A 40 40.96 -0.22 -7.80
CA PHE A 40 41.62 0.23 -6.57
C PHE A 40 40.92 1.44 -5.96
N VAL A 41 40.42 2.35 -6.80
CA VAL A 41 39.65 3.52 -6.36
C VAL A 41 38.29 3.08 -5.82
N TYR A 42 37.66 2.10 -6.46
CA TYR A 42 36.44 1.46 -5.96
C TYR A 42 36.66 0.86 -4.57
N TYR A 43 37.69 0.03 -4.40
CA TYR A 43 38.03 -0.58 -3.12
C TYR A 43 38.28 0.47 -2.02
N SER A 44 38.99 1.55 -2.34
CA SER A 44 39.26 2.65 -1.41
C SER A 44 37.97 3.36 -0.99
N GLY A 45 37.06 3.63 -1.94
CA GLY A 45 35.75 4.23 -1.64
C GLY A 45 34.90 3.37 -0.72
N VAL A 46 34.88 2.05 -0.94
CA VAL A 46 34.17 1.10 -0.06
C VAL A 46 34.76 1.10 1.35
N ILE A 47 36.09 1.15 1.50
CA ILE A 47 36.75 1.24 2.81
C ILE A 47 36.33 2.50 3.56
N PHE A 48 36.31 3.67 2.89
CA PHE A 48 35.89 4.91 3.54
C PHE A 48 34.46 4.83 4.06
N LEU A 49 33.54 4.24 3.29
CA LEU A 49 32.16 4.05 3.71
C LEU A 49 32.00 3.05 4.85
N LEU A 50 32.70 1.92 4.79
CA LEU A 50 32.73 0.94 5.88
C LEU A 50 33.30 1.55 7.17
N ALA A 51 34.36 2.35 7.06
CA ALA A 51 34.93 3.06 8.21
C ALA A 51 33.93 4.07 8.80
N ALA A 52 33.24 4.84 7.96
CA ALA A 52 32.20 5.77 8.40
C ALA A 52 31.06 5.06 9.14
N MET A 53 30.64 3.89 8.64
CA MET A 53 29.64 3.05 9.28
C MET A 53 30.10 2.47 10.63
N ILE A 54 31.34 2.01 10.71
CA ILE A 54 31.90 1.50 11.98
C ILE A 54 31.93 2.60 13.03
N LEU A 55 32.31 3.82 12.64
CA LEU A 55 32.25 4.98 13.53
C LEU A 55 30.83 5.28 14.01
N ASP A 56 29.83 5.18 13.13
CA ASP A 56 28.42 5.35 13.48
C ASP A 56 27.96 4.33 14.54
N LEU A 57 28.33 3.06 14.36
CA LEU A 57 28.01 2.00 15.31
C LEU A 57 28.69 2.22 16.67
N ILE A 58 29.97 2.63 16.65
CA ILE A 58 30.74 2.93 17.85
C ILE A 58 30.16 4.14 18.58
N ASP A 59 29.79 5.21 17.86
CA ASP A 59 29.19 6.41 18.44
C ASP A 59 27.82 6.09 19.07
N GLY A 60 26.97 5.33 18.37
CA GLY A 60 25.68 4.88 18.90
C GLY A 60 25.79 4.05 20.18
N TRP A 61 26.77 3.13 20.24
CA TRP A 61 27.08 2.36 21.45
C TRP A 61 27.62 3.24 22.57
N PHE A 62 28.51 4.18 22.24
CA PHE A 62 29.17 5.06 23.19
C PHE A 62 28.17 6.05 23.83
N ALA A 63 27.33 6.69 23.02
CA ALA A 63 26.28 7.60 23.47
C ALA A 63 25.27 6.89 24.39
N ALA A 64 24.97 5.61 24.13
CA ALA A 64 24.06 4.83 24.97
C ALA A 64 24.63 4.55 26.38
N ARG A 65 25.95 4.45 26.53
CA ARG A 65 26.59 3.99 27.77
C ARG A 65 27.23 5.11 28.61
N PHE A 66 27.69 6.20 27.99
CA PHE A 66 28.57 7.17 28.66
C PHE A 66 28.09 8.62 28.69
N ARG A 67 27.15 9.06 27.83
CA ARG A 67 26.71 10.48 27.80
C ARG A 67 25.20 10.64 27.52
N PRO A 68 24.31 10.35 28.49
CA PRO A 68 22.87 10.56 28.31
C PRO A 68 22.38 12.02 28.35
N GLN A 69 23.23 13.03 28.66
CA GLN A 69 22.78 14.42 28.96
C GLN A 69 23.65 15.56 28.37
N ALA A 70 24.41 15.35 27.30
CA ALA A 70 25.16 16.45 26.67
C ALA A 70 24.23 17.32 25.79
N LYS A 71 23.95 18.57 26.23
CA LYS A 71 22.95 19.49 25.64
C LYS A 71 23.01 19.69 24.12
N LEU A 72 24.18 19.57 23.48
CA LEU A 72 24.36 19.80 22.04
C LEU A 72 24.80 18.57 21.25
N ALA A 73 25.20 17.47 21.92
CA ALA A 73 25.71 16.28 21.24
C ALA A 73 24.62 15.61 20.39
N HIS A 74 23.39 15.55 20.91
CA HIS A 74 22.25 14.99 20.18
C HIS A 74 21.84 15.80 18.96
N LEU A 75 22.09 17.12 18.94
CA LEU A 75 21.81 17.95 17.77
C LEU A 75 22.89 17.77 16.71
N ALA A 76 24.16 17.78 17.11
CA ALA A 76 25.28 17.55 16.21
C ALA A 76 25.18 16.18 15.52
N ASP A 77 24.93 15.12 16.28
CA ASP A 77 24.74 13.76 15.76
C ASP A 77 23.64 13.69 14.68
N ARG A 78 22.46 14.27 14.94
CA ARG A 78 21.36 14.33 13.95
C ARG A 78 21.70 15.12 12.69
N ILE A 79 22.47 16.21 12.82
CA ILE A 79 22.89 17.00 11.65
C ILE A 79 23.92 16.22 10.83
N MET A 80 24.88 15.57 11.50
CA MET A 80 25.88 14.75 10.83
C MET A 80 25.26 13.54 10.10
N ASP A 81 24.28 12.86 10.71
CA ASP A 81 23.48 11.82 10.05
C ASP A 81 22.87 12.32 8.72
N LYS A 82 22.24 13.50 8.76
CA LYS A 82 21.61 14.10 7.57
C LYS A 82 22.64 14.38 6.48
N VAL A 83 23.80 14.95 6.84
CA VAL A 83 24.88 15.23 5.89
C VAL A 83 25.35 13.93 5.25
N VAL A 84 25.62 12.89 6.05
CA VAL A 84 26.05 11.57 5.57
C VAL A 84 25.02 10.98 4.61
N TYR A 85 23.75 10.88 4.99
CA TYR A 85 22.72 10.29 4.13
C TYR A 85 22.44 11.12 2.87
N SER A 86 22.56 12.45 2.96
CA SER A 86 22.40 13.34 1.79
C SER A 86 23.56 13.24 0.81
N MET A 87 24.70 12.66 1.21
CA MET A 87 25.79 12.31 0.31
C MET A 87 25.62 10.88 -0.24
N VAL A 88 25.36 9.89 0.62
CA VAL A 88 25.32 8.46 0.22
C VAL A 88 24.19 8.16 -0.76
N PHE A 89 22.94 8.51 -0.43
CA PHE A 89 21.78 8.05 -1.19
C PHE A 89 21.67 8.66 -2.60
N PRO A 90 21.89 9.97 -2.81
CA PRO A 90 21.95 10.53 -4.16
C PRO A 90 23.07 9.91 -4.99
N MET A 91 24.22 9.68 -4.36
CA MET A 91 25.38 9.09 -5.02
C MET A 91 25.09 7.63 -5.43
N VAL A 92 24.45 6.83 -4.57
CA VAL A 92 23.98 5.47 -4.92
C VAL A 92 22.99 5.52 -6.08
N ALA A 93 22.01 6.44 -6.07
CA ALA A 93 21.05 6.56 -7.16
C ALA A 93 21.73 6.85 -8.50
N VAL A 94 22.70 7.77 -8.51
CA VAL A 94 23.51 8.09 -9.70
C VAL A 94 24.37 6.88 -10.12
N GLY A 95 24.95 6.17 -9.15
CA GLY A 95 25.73 4.96 -9.39
C GLY A 95 24.92 3.86 -10.06
N MET A 96 23.68 3.64 -9.62
CA MET A 96 22.78 2.66 -10.23
C MET A 96 22.43 3.02 -11.68
N MET A 97 22.20 4.31 -11.96
CA MET A 97 21.98 4.79 -13.33
C MET A 97 23.21 4.58 -14.21
N TRP A 98 24.40 4.89 -13.70
CA TRP A 98 25.66 4.65 -14.42
C TRP A 98 25.90 3.16 -14.68
N ARG A 99 25.66 2.31 -13.67
CA ARG A 99 25.75 0.86 -13.81
C ARG A 99 24.85 0.36 -14.92
N TYR A 100 23.58 0.80 -14.93
CA TYR A 100 22.61 0.45 -15.97
C TYR A 100 23.10 0.76 -17.39
N LEU A 101 23.76 1.91 -17.58
CA LEU A 101 24.34 2.29 -18.88
C LEU A 101 25.58 1.47 -19.26
N SER A 102 26.21 0.80 -18.30
CA SER A 102 27.42 -0.01 -18.48
C SER A 102 27.18 -1.52 -18.55
N LEU A 103 25.91 -1.95 -18.49
CA LEU A 103 25.53 -3.37 -18.52
C LEU A 103 25.84 -4.01 -19.88
N ALA A 104 26.16 -5.31 -19.86
CA ALA A 104 26.32 -6.11 -21.06
C ALA A 104 24.97 -6.32 -21.78
N GLU A 105 24.99 -6.50 -23.10
CA GLU A 105 23.77 -6.70 -23.92
C GLU A 105 22.94 -7.93 -23.51
N SER A 106 23.52 -8.90 -22.79
CA SER A 106 22.83 -10.09 -22.29
C SER A 106 21.98 -9.86 -21.04
N ALA A 107 22.00 -8.65 -20.45
CA ALA A 107 21.26 -8.33 -19.24
C ALA A 107 19.76 -8.11 -19.48
N ASN A 108 18.94 -8.41 -18.48
CA ASN A 108 17.50 -8.15 -18.54
C ASN A 108 17.20 -6.67 -18.24
N PHE A 109 17.29 -5.82 -19.28
CA PHE A 109 17.12 -4.37 -19.16
C PHE A 109 15.82 -3.93 -18.48
N ARG A 110 14.71 -4.66 -18.63
CA ARG A 110 13.43 -4.29 -17.97
C ARG A 110 13.51 -4.44 -16.46
N LEU A 111 14.12 -5.53 -15.99
CA LEU A 111 14.26 -5.82 -14.57
C LEU A 111 15.26 -4.87 -13.92
N GLU A 112 16.37 -4.60 -14.61
CA GLU A 112 17.40 -3.65 -14.19
C GLU A 112 16.86 -2.21 -14.13
N MET A 113 16.08 -1.78 -15.13
CA MET A 113 15.42 -0.46 -15.09
C MET A 113 14.47 -0.36 -13.89
N LEU A 114 13.69 -1.42 -13.61
CA LEU A 114 12.79 -1.44 -12.47
C LEU A 114 13.56 -1.33 -11.15
N HIS A 115 14.72 -1.98 -11.05
CA HIS A 115 15.61 -1.89 -9.90
C HIS A 115 16.18 -0.48 -9.71
N VAL A 116 16.67 0.17 -10.78
CA VAL A 116 17.13 1.57 -10.74
C VAL A 116 16.01 2.51 -10.25
N VAL A 117 14.80 2.36 -10.78
CA VAL A 117 13.64 3.14 -10.35
C VAL A 117 13.32 2.88 -8.87
N PHE A 118 13.38 1.62 -8.43
CA PHE A 118 13.10 1.24 -7.05
C PHE A 118 14.12 1.84 -6.07
N VAL A 119 15.42 1.76 -6.38
CA VAL A 119 16.49 2.41 -5.61
C VAL A 119 16.29 3.92 -5.56
N PHE A 120 15.93 4.56 -6.67
CA PHE A 120 15.66 6.00 -6.69
C PHE A 120 14.50 6.37 -5.73
N VAL A 121 13.37 5.66 -5.82
CA VAL A 121 12.22 5.86 -4.91
C VAL A 121 12.64 5.64 -3.45
N LEU A 122 13.45 4.62 -3.18
CA LEU A 122 13.99 4.32 -1.86
C LEU A 122 14.87 5.47 -1.34
N CYS A 123 15.81 5.97 -2.14
CA CYS A 123 16.67 7.10 -1.79
C CYS A 123 15.86 8.35 -1.43
N VAL A 124 14.87 8.70 -2.27
CA VAL A 124 13.96 9.83 -2.01
C VAL A 124 13.18 9.59 -0.72
N THR A 125 12.64 8.38 -0.53
CA THR A 125 11.84 8.04 0.65
C THR A 125 12.66 8.18 1.94
N VAL A 126 13.89 7.67 1.96
CA VAL A 126 14.79 7.77 3.13
C VAL A 126 15.07 9.23 3.48
N LEU A 127 15.40 10.08 2.50
CA LEU A 127 15.67 11.50 2.71
C LEU A 127 14.43 12.27 3.18
N MET A 128 13.28 12.04 2.54
CA MET A 128 12.01 12.69 2.89
C MET A 128 11.53 12.30 4.29
N ARG A 129 11.67 11.02 4.65
CA ARG A 129 11.25 10.48 5.94
C ARG A 129 11.92 11.19 7.11
N ASP A 130 13.20 11.51 7.00
CA ASP A 130 13.94 12.17 8.10
C ASP A 130 13.54 13.65 8.27
N ASN A 131 13.29 14.34 7.16
CA ASN A 131 12.72 15.69 7.20
C ASN A 131 11.31 15.66 7.79
N PHE A 132 10.50 14.66 7.42
CA PHE A 132 9.16 14.45 7.96
C PHE A 132 9.19 14.16 9.46
N ALA A 133 10.06 13.27 9.93
CA ALA A 133 10.19 12.95 11.35
C ALA A 133 10.57 14.18 12.19
N HIS A 134 11.49 15.02 11.68
CA HIS A 134 11.88 16.26 12.33
C HIS A 134 10.73 17.28 12.37
N PHE A 135 10.03 17.44 11.24
CA PHE A 135 8.84 18.27 11.15
C PHE A 135 7.79 17.86 12.19
N MET A 136 7.45 16.57 12.26
CA MET A 136 6.46 16.05 13.23
C MET A 136 6.89 16.24 14.68
N ARG A 137 8.18 16.04 14.98
CA ARG A 137 8.73 16.23 16.34
C ARG A 137 8.65 17.67 16.81
N ASN A 138 8.88 18.64 15.92
CA ASN A 138 8.83 20.06 16.28
C ASN A 138 7.46 20.47 16.86
N PHE A 139 6.37 19.88 16.38
CA PHE A 139 5.03 20.11 16.94
C PHE A 139 4.86 19.52 18.35
N SER A 140 5.45 18.35 18.63
CA SER A 140 5.41 17.76 19.97
C SER A 140 6.20 18.55 21.01
N LEU A 141 7.36 19.08 20.61
CA LEU A 141 8.22 19.88 21.50
C LEU A 141 7.52 21.18 21.92
N ARG A 142 6.71 21.77 21.04
CA ARG A 142 5.90 22.96 21.36
C ARG A 142 4.82 22.67 22.42
N LYS A 143 4.33 21.43 22.52
CA LYS A 143 3.34 21.01 23.53
C LYS A 143 3.97 20.48 24.83
N GLY A 144 5.30 20.47 24.96
CA GLY A 144 5.99 20.05 26.18
C GLY A 144 6.06 18.54 26.41
N GLU A 145 5.81 17.70 25.39
CA GLU A 145 5.97 16.25 25.50
C GLU A 145 7.46 15.85 25.53
N VAL A 146 7.83 14.98 26.48
CA VAL A 146 9.22 14.54 26.69
C VAL A 146 9.64 13.52 25.62
N GLU A 147 10.89 13.64 25.14
CA GLU A 147 11.47 12.79 24.09
C GLU A 147 11.57 11.31 24.51
N GLU A 148 10.57 10.50 24.15
CA GLU A 148 10.71 9.03 24.17
C GLU A 148 10.60 8.44 22.77
N MET A 149 11.71 8.37 22.05
CA MET A 149 11.84 7.53 20.84
C MET A 149 13.32 7.11 20.65
N LYS A 150 13.87 6.34 21.60
CA LYS A 150 15.18 5.71 21.40
C LYS A 150 15.10 4.50 20.47
N GLU A 151 14.01 3.74 20.46
CA GLU A 151 13.99 2.40 19.84
C GLU A 151 13.73 2.39 18.32
N VAL A 152 12.68 3.07 17.82
CA VAL A 152 12.35 3.07 16.38
C VAL A 152 13.39 3.83 15.53
N THR A 153 14.05 4.83 16.12
CA THR A 153 15.11 5.59 15.44
C THR A 153 16.43 4.81 15.37
N ARG A 154 16.70 3.92 16.35
CA ARG A 154 17.88 3.05 16.38
C ARG A 154 17.79 1.89 15.40
N LEU A 155 16.62 1.27 15.26
CA LEU A 155 16.41 0.20 14.27
C LEU A 155 16.72 0.72 12.84
N ARG A 156 16.46 2.00 12.57
CA ARG A 156 16.82 2.64 11.29
C ARG A 156 18.32 2.70 11.07
N THR A 157 19.10 3.32 11.97
CA THR A 157 20.55 3.48 11.76
C THR A 157 21.23 2.12 11.65
N MET A 158 20.76 1.13 12.42
CA MET A 158 21.27 -0.24 12.37
C MET A 158 20.98 -0.97 11.05
N VAL A 159 19.97 -0.57 10.27
CA VAL A 159 19.55 -1.29 9.04
C VAL A 159 19.80 -0.48 7.76
N ALA A 160 19.51 0.83 7.76
CA ALA A 160 19.64 1.67 6.57
C ALA A 160 21.09 1.91 6.15
N ALA A 161 22.01 2.05 7.12
CA ALA A 161 23.42 2.27 6.82
C ALA A 161 24.08 1.04 6.16
N PRO A 162 23.93 -0.20 6.69
CA PRO A 162 24.44 -1.40 6.00
C PRO A 162 23.87 -1.57 4.59
N ILE A 163 22.56 -1.33 4.42
CA ILE A 163 21.92 -1.44 3.11
C ILE A 163 22.46 -0.39 2.15
N GLY A 164 22.65 0.85 2.60
CA GLY A 164 23.28 1.91 1.80
C GLY A 164 24.68 1.52 1.31
N VAL A 165 25.46 0.83 2.14
CA VAL A 165 26.78 0.32 1.73
C VAL A 165 26.68 -0.87 0.78
N VAL A 166 25.74 -1.80 0.99
CA VAL A 166 25.51 -2.89 0.03
C VAL A 166 25.11 -2.33 -1.35
N LEU A 167 24.21 -1.34 -1.37
CA LEU A 167 23.79 -0.68 -2.60
C LEU A 167 24.95 0.11 -3.24
N TYR A 168 25.81 0.76 -2.44
CA TYR A 168 27.04 1.40 -2.94
C TYR A 168 27.97 0.37 -3.59
N ILE A 169 28.25 -0.73 -2.90
CA ILE A 169 29.11 -1.81 -3.38
C ILE A 169 28.58 -2.33 -4.71
N HIS A 170 27.27 -2.61 -4.79
CA HIS A 170 26.64 -3.09 -6.02
C HIS A 170 26.69 -2.05 -7.16
N ALA A 171 26.38 -0.80 -6.87
CA ALA A 171 26.33 0.29 -7.85
C ALA A 171 27.68 0.51 -8.55
N PHE A 172 28.78 0.48 -7.80
CA PHE A 172 30.13 0.79 -8.30
C PHE A 172 31.02 -0.44 -8.50
N TYR A 173 30.45 -1.65 -8.43
CA TYR A 173 31.21 -2.88 -8.54
C TYR A 173 31.95 -3.00 -9.88
N ILE A 174 33.27 -3.19 -9.80
CA ILE A 174 34.15 -3.46 -10.95
C ILE A 174 34.93 -4.76 -10.70
N PRO A 175 34.99 -5.70 -11.66
CA PRO A 175 35.79 -6.92 -11.52
C PRO A 175 37.30 -6.64 -11.63
N GLY A 176 38.13 -7.52 -11.05
CA GLY A 176 39.61 -7.49 -11.23
C GLY A 176 40.40 -6.56 -10.31
N GLY A 177 39.97 -6.41 -9.04
CA GLY A 177 40.71 -5.64 -8.04
C GLY A 177 41.77 -6.43 -7.26
N PRO A 178 42.34 -5.84 -6.19
CA PRO A 178 43.49 -6.39 -5.49
C PRO A 178 43.24 -7.77 -4.86
N ASP A 179 44.26 -8.62 -4.88
CA ASP A 179 44.28 -9.95 -4.23
C ASP A 179 44.31 -9.82 -2.70
N SER A 180 43.17 -9.45 -2.12
CA SER A 180 42.97 -9.35 -0.68
C SER A 180 41.69 -10.07 -0.26
N SER A 181 41.70 -10.68 0.93
CA SER A 181 40.53 -11.35 1.49
C SER A 181 39.33 -10.40 1.62
N LEU A 182 39.59 -9.13 1.96
CA LEU A 182 38.56 -8.09 2.04
C LEU A 182 37.95 -7.78 0.67
N TYR A 183 38.77 -7.66 -0.39
CA TYR A 183 38.25 -7.44 -1.74
C TYR A 183 37.41 -8.61 -2.23
N SER A 184 37.81 -9.86 -1.92
CA SER A 184 37.01 -11.05 -2.24
C SER A 184 35.62 -11.00 -1.61
N TRP A 185 35.53 -10.60 -0.34
CA TRP A 185 34.25 -10.45 0.35
C TRP A 185 33.38 -9.31 -0.21
N ILE A 186 34.00 -8.15 -0.51
CA ILE A 186 33.32 -7.02 -1.16
C ILE A 186 32.83 -7.39 -2.57
N SER A 187 33.63 -8.15 -3.31
CA SER A 187 33.30 -8.63 -4.66
C SER A 187 32.08 -9.55 -4.64
N TRP A 188 32.01 -10.45 -3.65
CA TRP A 188 30.84 -11.29 -3.43
C TRP A 188 29.56 -10.47 -3.19
N LEU A 189 29.63 -9.41 -2.39
CA LEU A 189 28.51 -8.48 -2.17
C LEU A 189 28.15 -7.67 -3.44
N GLY A 190 29.13 -7.29 -4.26
CA GLY A 190 28.90 -6.59 -5.52
C GLY A 190 28.18 -7.45 -6.56
N ALA A 191 28.36 -8.77 -6.49
CA ALA A 191 27.77 -9.75 -7.41
C ALA A 191 26.41 -10.33 -6.94
N ILE A 192 25.75 -9.71 -5.95
CA ILE A 192 24.44 -10.17 -5.46
C ILE A 192 23.39 -10.16 -6.60
N PRO A 193 22.56 -11.21 -6.73
CA PRO A 193 21.45 -11.23 -7.67
C PRO A 193 20.40 -10.15 -7.38
N ILE A 194 19.87 -9.52 -8.43
CA ILE A 194 18.92 -8.40 -8.32
C ILE A 194 17.67 -8.78 -7.51
N GLN A 195 17.22 -10.04 -7.56
CA GLN A 195 16.07 -10.52 -6.78
C GLN A 195 16.31 -10.39 -5.26
N GLN A 196 17.54 -10.61 -4.80
CA GLN A 196 17.90 -10.46 -3.39
C GLN A 196 18.01 -8.98 -2.99
N LEU A 197 18.45 -8.12 -3.90
CA LEU A 197 18.45 -6.68 -3.68
C LEU A 197 17.03 -6.13 -3.57
N PHE A 198 16.10 -6.55 -4.43
CA PHE A 198 14.69 -6.18 -4.29
C PHE A 198 14.12 -6.55 -2.92
N PHE A 199 14.46 -7.72 -2.38
CA PHE A 199 14.03 -8.10 -1.04
C PHE A 199 14.55 -7.12 0.03
N LEU A 200 15.84 -6.77 -0.05
CA LEU A 200 16.47 -5.83 0.86
C LEU A 200 15.86 -4.42 0.77
N GLU A 201 15.57 -3.98 -0.45
CA GLU A 201 14.97 -2.68 -0.73
C GLU A 201 13.52 -2.60 -0.26
N ILE A 202 12.71 -3.63 -0.54
CA ILE A 202 11.33 -3.73 -0.07
C ILE A 202 11.31 -3.70 1.47
N LEU A 203 12.19 -4.46 2.13
CA LEU A 203 12.33 -4.44 3.58
C LEU A 203 12.65 -3.02 4.09
N LEU A 204 13.60 -2.33 3.46
CA LEU A 204 13.97 -0.96 3.85
C LEU A 204 12.83 0.03 3.60
N LEU A 205 12.08 -0.12 2.51
CA LEU A 205 10.90 0.68 2.21
C LEU A 205 9.80 0.49 3.28
N ILE A 206 9.54 -0.77 3.67
CA ILE A 206 8.61 -1.11 4.76
C ILE A 206 9.03 -0.46 6.07
N ILE A 207 10.32 -0.53 6.43
CA ILE A 207 10.85 0.10 7.66
C ILE A 207 10.67 1.62 7.60
N ASN A 208 10.93 2.25 6.45
CA ASN A 208 10.78 3.70 6.30
C ASN A 208 9.32 4.16 6.37
N PHE A 209 8.42 3.54 5.62
CA PHE A 209 7.00 3.85 5.69
C PHE A 209 6.40 3.51 7.06
N GLY A 210 6.81 2.39 7.66
CA GLY A 210 6.43 2.01 9.02
C GLY A 210 6.87 3.06 10.04
N SER A 211 8.07 3.62 9.87
CA SER A 211 8.53 4.74 10.69
C SER A 211 7.70 6.01 10.49
N ILE A 212 7.42 6.41 9.24
CA ILE A 212 6.57 7.59 8.94
C ILE A 212 5.20 7.40 9.60
N ALA A 213 4.58 6.24 9.42
CA ALA A 213 3.30 5.88 10.03
C ALA A 213 3.37 5.92 11.57
N GLY A 214 4.47 5.47 12.17
CA GLY A 214 4.74 5.58 13.60
C GLY A 214 4.74 7.03 14.10
N TYR A 215 5.42 7.94 13.36
CA TYR A 215 5.42 9.37 13.68
C TYR A 215 4.02 10.00 13.51
N CYS A 216 3.29 9.67 12.45
CA CYS A 216 1.90 10.10 12.27
C CYS A 216 1.00 9.61 13.41
N ARG A 217 1.16 8.36 13.85
CA ARG A 217 0.36 7.79 14.94
C ARG A 217 0.63 8.46 16.27
N LYS A 218 1.91 8.76 16.58
CA LYS A 218 2.30 9.34 17.87
C LYS A 218 2.06 10.86 17.92
N TYR A 219 2.46 11.59 16.88
CA TYR A 219 2.48 13.05 16.88
C TYR A 219 1.45 13.70 15.95
N GLY A 220 0.73 12.89 15.15
CA GLY A 220 -0.21 13.41 14.15
C GLY A 220 -1.33 14.24 14.75
N THR A 221 -1.89 13.84 15.89
CA THR A 221 -2.92 14.63 16.58
C THR A 221 -2.38 15.98 17.03
N ALA A 222 -1.23 16.01 17.72
CA ALA A 222 -0.60 17.24 18.17
C ALA A 222 -0.25 18.18 17.01
N CYS A 223 0.30 17.64 15.92
CA CYS A 223 0.62 18.37 14.69
C CYS A 223 -0.64 18.97 14.05
N LEU A 224 -1.70 18.16 13.92
CA LEU A 224 -2.96 18.57 13.31
C LEU A 224 -3.66 19.66 14.14
N ASP A 225 -3.67 19.54 15.47
CA ASP A 225 -4.29 20.52 16.34
C ASP A 225 -3.58 21.88 16.29
N ASP A 226 -2.24 21.89 16.22
CA ASP A 226 -1.43 23.11 16.08
C ASP A 226 -1.61 23.74 14.70
N LEU A 227 -1.56 22.93 13.63
CA LEU A 227 -1.82 23.37 12.24
C LEU A 227 -3.21 23.96 12.06
N CYS A 228 -4.21 23.40 12.76
CA CYS A 228 -5.59 23.86 12.64
C CYS A 228 -5.93 25.01 13.60
N LEU A 229 -5.01 25.44 14.47
CA LEU A 229 -5.28 26.42 15.52
C LEU A 229 -6.55 26.07 16.35
N ASN A 230 -6.74 24.77 16.61
CA ASN A 230 -7.96 24.20 17.22
C ASN A 230 -9.28 24.39 16.44
N ASP A 231 -9.24 24.76 15.15
CA ASP A 231 -10.41 24.74 14.26
C ASP A 231 -10.76 23.30 13.87
N GLU A 232 -11.84 22.77 14.46
CA GLU A 232 -12.34 21.43 14.19
C GLU A 232 -12.81 21.23 12.73
N VAL A 233 -13.27 22.28 12.06
CA VAL A 233 -13.75 22.20 10.67
C VAL A 233 -12.56 22.05 9.73
N LEU A 234 -11.51 22.86 9.92
CA LEU A 234 -10.27 22.75 9.16
C LEU A 234 -9.61 21.38 9.39
N ARG A 235 -9.58 20.91 10.63
CA ARG A 235 -9.09 19.60 11.03
C ARG A 235 -9.79 18.47 10.26
N ARG A 236 -11.12 18.50 10.21
CA ARG A 236 -11.92 17.52 9.47
C ARG A 236 -11.69 17.61 7.96
N ARG A 237 -11.53 18.80 7.38
CA ARG A 237 -11.23 18.96 5.95
C ARG A 237 -9.89 18.33 5.57
N ILE A 238 -8.85 18.56 6.37
CA ILE A 238 -7.53 17.96 6.14
C ILE A 238 -7.62 16.43 6.25
N LEU A 239 -8.29 15.93 7.30
CA LEU A 239 -8.45 14.49 7.48
C LEU A 239 -9.30 13.82 6.40
N ALA A 240 -10.25 14.55 5.79
CA ALA A 240 -11.09 14.04 4.71
C ALA A 240 -10.32 13.79 3.40
N VAL A 241 -9.13 14.36 3.22
CA VAL A 241 -8.28 14.10 2.05
C VAL A 241 -7.91 12.61 1.95
N PHE A 242 -7.65 11.95 3.08
CA PHE A 242 -7.25 10.54 3.09
C PHE A 242 -8.33 9.58 2.58
N PRO A 243 -9.57 9.54 3.15
CA PRO A 243 -10.63 8.71 2.60
C PRO A 243 -10.99 9.14 1.18
N ASN A 244 -11.10 10.44 0.88
CA ASN A 244 -11.43 10.89 -0.48
C ASN A 244 -10.41 10.43 -1.52
N ALA A 245 -9.12 10.39 -1.19
CA ALA A 245 -8.08 9.87 -2.09
C ALA A 245 -8.25 8.36 -2.34
N LEU A 246 -8.62 7.59 -1.31
CA LEU A 246 -8.93 6.16 -1.46
C LEU A 246 -10.19 5.95 -2.32
N THR A 247 -11.20 6.80 -2.16
CA THR A 247 -12.40 6.80 -3.00
C THR A 247 -12.07 7.12 -4.46
N VAL A 248 -11.16 8.06 -4.73
CA VAL A 248 -10.68 8.31 -6.11
C VAL A 248 -9.89 7.11 -6.65
N MET A 249 -9.09 6.44 -5.82
CA MET A 249 -8.40 5.21 -6.22
C MET A 249 -9.38 4.10 -6.58
N ASN A 250 -10.50 3.95 -5.86
CA ASN A 250 -11.59 3.04 -6.23
C ASN A 250 -12.04 3.31 -7.69
N ALA A 251 -12.46 4.54 -8.02
CA ALA A 251 -12.91 4.89 -9.37
C ALA A 251 -11.85 4.62 -10.45
N LEU A 252 -10.58 4.96 -10.16
CA LEU A 252 -9.46 4.69 -11.07
C LEU A 252 -9.26 3.20 -11.31
N MET A 253 -9.42 2.35 -10.29
CA MET A 253 -9.40 0.90 -10.46
C MET A 253 -10.55 0.44 -11.37
N GLY A 254 -11.76 0.99 -11.21
CA GLY A 254 -12.87 0.74 -12.14
C GLY A 254 -12.52 1.03 -13.60
N ILE A 255 -11.89 2.19 -13.86
CA ILE A 255 -11.42 2.57 -15.20
C ILE A 255 -10.32 1.63 -15.71
N LEU A 256 -9.34 1.31 -14.86
CA LEU A 256 -8.26 0.39 -15.22
C LEU A 256 -8.79 -1.01 -15.54
N ALA A 257 -9.79 -1.50 -14.81
CA ALA A 257 -10.41 -2.80 -15.09
C ALA A 257 -11.01 -2.84 -16.50
N MET A 258 -11.72 -1.78 -16.92
CA MET A 258 -12.25 -1.67 -18.28
C MET A 258 -11.13 -1.69 -19.34
N LEU A 259 -10.02 -0.97 -19.09
CA LEU A 259 -8.88 -0.91 -20.01
C LEU A 259 -8.14 -2.27 -20.14
N PHE A 260 -8.01 -3.01 -19.04
CA PHE A 260 -7.39 -4.34 -19.07
C PHE A 260 -8.29 -5.35 -19.79
N ALA A 261 -9.60 -5.32 -19.56
CA ALA A 261 -10.55 -6.16 -20.28
C ALA A 261 -10.56 -5.86 -21.78
N TYR A 262 -10.47 -4.58 -22.18
CA TYR A 262 -10.35 -4.19 -23.57
C TYR A 262 -9.09 -4.78 -24.25
N ARG A 263 -8.02 -5.02 -23.50
CA ARG A 263 -6.79 -5.68 -23.98
C ARG A 263 -6.83 -7.21 -23.90
N GLY A 264 -8.00 -7.81 -23.63
CA GLY A 264 -8.18 -9.25 -23.46
C GLY A 264 -7.71 -9.80 -22.11
N ARG A 265 -7.23 -8.96 -21.19
CA ARG A 265 -6.70 -9.36 -19.88
C ARG A 265 -7.80 -9.38 -18.81
N VAL A 266 -8.72 -10.33 -18.95
CA VAL A 266 -9.95 -10.38 -18.15
C VAL A 266 -9.70 -10.77 -16.70
N GLN A 267 -8.74 -11.68 -16.44
CA GLN A 267 -8.36 -12.08 -15.09
C GLN A 267 -7.78 -10.90 -14.32
N GLU A 268 -6.88 -10.13 -14.92
CA GLU A 268 -6.34 -8.92 -14.31
C GLU A 268 -7.42 -7.85 -14.13
N ALA A 269 -8.33 -7.68 -15.09
CA ALA A 269 -9.46 -6.77 -14.94
C ALA A 269 -10.32 -7.10 -13.70
N TYR A 270 -10.58 -8.39 -13.47
CA TYR A 270 -11.30 -8.85 -12.28
C TYR A 270 -10.50 -8.63 -10.98
N LEU A 271 -9.19 -8.87 -10.98
CA LEU A 271 -8.32 -8.58 -9.83
C LEU A 271 -8.28 -7.07 -9.51
N ILE A 272 -8.27 -6.22 -10.53
CA ILE A 272 -8.35 -4.76 -10.36
C ILE A 272 -9.72 -4.37 -9.78
N LEU A 273 -10.81 -5.00 -10.24
CA LEU A 273 -12.15 -4.79 -9.69
C LEU A 273 -12.28 -5.25 -8.23
N LEU A 274 -11.61 -6.35 -7.83
CA LEU A 274 -11.44 -6.72 -6.43
C LEU A 274 -10.66 -5.65 -5.65
N GLY A 275 -9.63 -5.06 -6.27
CA GLY A 275 -8.87 -3.93 -5.72
C GLY A 275 -9.74 -2.69 -5.49
N ALA A 276 -10.64 -2.35 -6.42
CA ALA A 276 -11.66 -1.31 -6.24
C ALA A 276 -12.49 -1.54 -4.96
N GLY A 277 -13.01 -2.77 -4.77
CA GLY A 277 -13.80 -3.13 -3.58
C GLY A 277 -12.99 -3.09 -2.28
N PHE A 278 -11.68 -3.32 -2.37
CA PHE A 278 -10.78 -3.14 -1.23
C PHE A 278 -10.61 -1.67 -0.86
N PHE A 279 -10.44 -0.77 -1.84
CA PHE A 279 -10.31 0.67 -1.61
C PHE A 279 -11.58 1.31 -1.06
N ASP A 280 -12.75 0.94 -1.59
CA ASP A 280 -14.07 1.29 -1.04
C ASP A 280 -14.17 0.93 0.45
N LYS A 281 -13.92 -0.33 0.79
CA LYS A 281 -13.96 -0.76 2.19
C LYS A 281 -12.96 0.00 3.08
N LEU A 282 -11.77 0.29 2.56
CA LEU A 282 -10.74 1.02 3.28
C LEU A 282 -11.12 2.48 3.52
N ASP A 283 -11.70 3.18 2.54
CA ASP A 283 -12.06 4.58 2.68
C ASP A 283 -13.11 4.79 3.79
N GLY A 284 -14.11 3.91 3.86
CA GLY A 284 -15.15 3.97 4.87
C GLY A 284 -14.60 3.61 6.25
N ALA A 285 -13.66 2.66 6.32
CA ALA A 285 -12.96 2.32 7.56
C ALA A 285 -12.09 3.49 8.06
N VAL A 286 -11.37 4.16 7.15
CA VAL A 286 -10.54 5.33 7.46
C VAL A 286 -11.42 6.51 7.88
N ALA A 287 -12.51 6.80 7.17
CA ALA A 287 -13.44 7.87 7.52
C ALA A 287 -14.07 7.68 8.90
N ARG A 288 -14.45 6.45 9.26
CA ARG A 288 -14.93 6.10 10.61
C ARG A 288 -13.84 6.28 11.67
N LYS A 289 -12.63 5.77 11.41
CA LYS A 289 -11.50 5.86 12.35
C LYS A 289 -11.06 7.31 12.59
N LEU A 290 -11.18 8.17 11.59
CA LEU A 290 -10.87 9.60 11.68
C LEU A 290 -12.01 10.45 12.24
N GLY A 291 -13.15 9.85 12.62
CA GLY A 291 -14.29 10.56 13.20
C GLY A 291 -15.00 11.50 12.22
N LEU A 292 -14.88 11.25 10.91
CA LEU A 292 -15.49 12.08 9.86
C LEU A 292 -16.97 11.76 9.63
N THR A 293 -17.44 10.62 10.13
CA THR A 293 -18.82 10.15 10.00
C THR A 293 -19.75 10.66 11.11
N THR A 294 -19.21 11.18 12.21
CA THR A 294 -20.01 11.76 13.30
C THR A 294 -20.29 13.25 13.03
N PRO A 295 -21.53 13.74 13.17
CA PRO A 295 -21.82 15.17 12.99
C PRO A 295 -21.07 16.02 14.03
N LEU A 296 -20.72 17.26 13.67
CA LEU A 296 -20.13 18.23 14.60
C LEU A 296 -21.14 18.59 15.70
N PRO A 297 -20.72 18.79 16.96
CA PRO A 297 -21.61 19.20 18.05
C PRO A 297 -22.39 20.49 17.73
N SER A 298 -21.79 21.39 16.96
CA SER A 298 -22.37 22.68 16.55
C SER A 298 -23.19 22.63 15.25
N ALA A 299 -23.27 21.48 14.57
CA ALA A 299 -24.01 21.37 13.32
C ALA A 299 -25.51 21.14 13.59
N LYS A 300 -26.37 22.01 13.04
CA LYS A 300 -27.81 21.77 13.01
C LYS A 300 -28.09 20.38 12.40
N PRO A 301 -28.95 19.55 13.02
CA PRO A 301 -29.31 18.27 12.43
C PRO A 301 -29.93 18.51 11.06
N ARG A 302 -29.24 18.09 10.01
CA ARG A 302 -29.80 18.12 8.65
C ARG A 302 -30.66 16.87 8.47
N LYS A 303 -31.82 17.04 7.84
CA LYS A 303 -32.74 15.95 7.47
C LYS A 303 -32.08 14.90 6.56
N TYR A 304 -31.02 15.30 5.84
CA TYR A 304 -30.14 14.43 5.05
C TYR A 304 -28.67 14.67 5.40
N ASN A 305 -27.93 13.61 5.71
CA ASN A 305 -26.48 13.66 5.97
C ASN A 305 -25.70 13.52 4.66
N ILE A 306 -25.94 14.41 3.69
CA ILE A 306 -25.16 14.42 2.44
C ILE A 306 -23.83 15.10 2.73
N THR A 307 -22.75 14.34 2.60
CA THR A 307 -21.37 14.82 2.73
C THR A 307 -20.69 14.75 1.37
N LEU A 308 -19.71 15.63 1.12
CA LEU A 308 -18.91 15.58 -0.12
C LEU A 308 -18.27 14.20 -0.29
N GLY A 309 -17.72 13.63 0.79
CA GLY A 309 -17.15 12.29 0.78
C GLY A 309 -18.16 11.21 0.37
N GLY A 310 -19.38 11.27 0.91
CA GLY A 310 -20.45 10.33 0.51
C GLY A 310 -20.87 10.46 -0.95
N VAL A 311 -20.96 11.68 -1.49
CA VAL A 311 -21.27 11.88 -2.92
C VAL A 311 -20.12 11.36 -3.79
N LEU A 312 -18.87 11.60 -3.39
CA LEU A 312 -17.70 11.09 -4.10
C LEU A 312 -17.65 9.56 -4.08
N ASP A 313 -18.05 8.95 -2.97
CA ASP A 313 -18.18 7.49 -2.79
C ASP A 313 -19.22 6.91 -3.75
N ASP A 314 -20.45 7.46 -3.77
CA ASP A 314 -21.51 7.04 -4.69
C ASP A 314 -21.11 7.18 -6.16
N VAL A 315 -20.39 8.26 -6.53
CA VAL A 315 -19.87 8.46 -7.89
C VAL A 315 -18.80 7.43 -8.22
N SER A 316 -17.91 7.14 -7.27
CA SER A 316 -16.84 6.16 -7.45
C SER A 316 -17.39 4.74 -7.59
N ASP A 317 -18.32 4.36 -6.73
CA ASP A 317 -19.05 3.09 -6.80
C ASP A 317 -19.82 2.93 -8.11
N THR A 318 -20.39 4.02 -8.62
CA THR A 318 -21.06 4.00 -9.93
C THR A 318 -20.06 3.66 -11.03
N VAL A 319 -18.87 4.28 -11.04
CA VAL A 319 -17.84 3.98 -12.05
C VAL A 319 -17.33 2.54 -11.91
N SER A 320 -16.97 2.13 -10.70
CA SER A 320 -16.30 0.86 -10.45
C SER A 320 -17.22 -0.35 -10.49
N PHE A 321 -18.44 -0.26 -9.95
CA PHE A 321 -19.27 -1.43 -9.70
C PHE A 321 -20.59 -1.43 -10.49
N CYS A 322 -21.00 -0.29 -11.05
CA CYS A 322 -22.11 -0.24 -12.00
C CYS A 322 -21.59 -0.25 -13.45
N ILE A 323 -20.76 0.72 -13.81
CA ILE A 323 -20.31 0.95 -15.20
C ILE A 323 -19.26 -0.07 -15.62
N ALA A 324 -18.19 -0.26 -14.85
CA ALA A 324 -17.10 -1.13 -15.28
C ALA A 324 -17.53 -2.58 -15.57
N PRO A 325 -18.33 -3.26 -14.72
CA PRO A 325 -18.79 -4.62 -15.03
C PRO A 325 -19.69 -4.67 -16.27
N ALA A 326 -20.55 -3.67 -16.46
CA ALA A 326 -21.43 -3.59 -17.63
C ALA A 326 -20.64 -3.39 -18.94
N VAL A 327 -19.61 -2.53 -18.91
CA VAL A 327 -18.74 -2.30 -20.07
C VAL A 327 -17.89 -3.53 -20.37
N ILE A 328 -17.29 -4.16 -19.34
CA ILE A 328 -16.51 -5.39 -19.51
C ILE A 328 -17.40 -6.50 -20.10
N PHE A 329 -18.62 -6.66 -19.58
CA PHE A 329 -19.60 -7.59 -20.12
C PHE A 329 -19.89 -7.33 -21.60
N PHE A 330 -20.18 -6.08 -21.96
CA PHE A 330 -20.46 -5.71 -23.34
C PHE A 330 -19.26 -6.00 -24.28
N ILE A 331 -18.04 -5.65 -23.85
CA ILE A 331 -16.81 -5.94 -24.61
C ILE A 331 -16.69 -7.45 -24.86
N LEU A 332 -16.85 -8.28 -23.84
CA LEU A 332 -16.70 -9.74 -23.98
C LEU A 332 -17.79 -10.35 -24.86
N MET A 333 -19.06 -9.95 -24.67
CA MET A 333 -20.16 -10.46 -25.49
C MET A 333 -19.99 -10.07 -26.96
N SER A 334 -19.46 -8.87 -27.24
CA SER A 334 -19.21 -8.42 -28.62
C SER A 334 -18.11 -9.22 -29.35
N GLN A 335 -17.24 -9.91 -28.62
CA GLN A 335 -16.17 -10.75 -29.19
C GLN A 335 -16.62 -12.18 -29.48
N VAL A 336 -17.82 -12.59 -29.05
CA VAL A 336 -18.33 -13.95 -29.26
C VAL A 336 -18.91 -14.06 -30.67
N ASN A 337 -18.23 -14.81 -31.54
CA ASN A 337 -18.64 -15.04 -32.94
C ASN A 337 -19.67 -16.18 -33.06
N ASP A 338 -20.82 -16.05 -32.41
CA ASP A 338 -21.93 -17.01 -32.47
C ASP A 338 -23.27 -16.29 -32.68
N GLU A 339 -24.05 -16.72 -33.67
CA GLU A 339 -25.34 -16.08 -34.03
C GLU A 339 -26.34 -16.08 -32.87
N SER A 340 -26.37 -17.14 -32.05
CA SER A 340 -27.31 -17.23 -30.93
C SER A 340 -27.00 -16.21 -29.84
N ILE A 341 -25.71 -15.89 -29.64
CA ILE A 341 -25.26 -14.88 -28.69
C ILE A 341 -25.45 -13.47 -29.24
N GLN A 342 -25.13 -13.27 -30.52
CA GLN A 342 -25.30 -11.96 -31.18
C GLN A 342 -26.77 -11.54 -31.31
N ALA A 343 -27.71 -12.50 -31.34
CA ALA A 343 -29.14 -12.23 -31.27
C ALA A 343 -29.62 -11.75 -29.88
N LEU A 344 -28.83 -11.96 -28.81
CA LEU A 344 -29.21 -11.54 -27.46
C LEU A 344 -29.11 -10.01 -27.31
N PRO A 345 -30.01 -9.36 -26.57
CA PRO A 345 -29.96 -7.93 -26.32
C PRO A 345 -28.93 -7.57 -25.23
N TYR A 346 -27.69 -8.08 -25.32
CA TYR A 346 -26.67 -7.94 -24.27
C TYR A 346 -26.31 -6.48 -23.98
N GLY A 347 -26.39 -5.58 -24.97
CA GLY A 347 -26.23 -4.13 -24.76
C GLY A 347 -27.31 -3.52 -23.86
N TRP A 348 -28.57 -3.91 -24.02
CA TRP A 348 -29.66 -3.46 -23.16
C TRP A 348 -29.54 -4.00 -21.75
N ILE A 349 -29.08 -5.24 -21.59
CA ILE A 349 -28.81 -5.83 -20.27
C ILE A 349 -27.67 -5.09 -19.55
N ALA A 350 -26.61 -4.70 -20.27
CA ALA A 350 -25.55 -3.87 -19.71
C ALA A 350 -26.10 -2.53 -19.19
N ILE A 351 -26.92 -1.84 -20.00
CA ILE A 351 -27.56 -0.57 -19.62
C ILE A 351 -28.49 -0.75 -18.41
N MET A 352 -29.30 -1.81 -18.42
CA MET A 352 -30.19 -2.15 -17.32
C MET A 352 -29.39 -2.36 -16.04
N TYR A 353 -28.30 -3.12 -16.07
CA TYR A 353 -27.45 -3.36 -14.89
C TYR A 353 -26.94 -2.04 -14.29
N VAL A 354 -26.45 -1.11 -15.12
CA VAL A 354 -26.01 0.22 -14.67
C VAL A 354 -27.16 0.98 -14.01
N PHE A 355 -28.33 1.01 -14.67
CA PHE A 355 -29.50 1.72 -14.17
C PHE A 355 -29.97 1.17 -12.81
N LEU A 356 -30.02 -0.16 -12.65
CA LEU A 356 -30.41 -0.79 -11.40
C LEU A 356 -29.38 -0.53 -10.29
N GLY A 357 -28.08 -0.54 -10.61
CA GLY A 357 -27.01 -0.23 -9.67
C GLY A 357 -27.05 1.22 -9.17
N VAL A 358 -27.21 2.19 -10.07
CA VAL A 358 -27.38 3.60 -9.69
C VAL A 358 -28.64 3.81 -8.86
N THR A 359 -29.74 3.17 -9.26
CA THR A 359 -31.01 3.22 -8.51
C THR A 359 -30.83 2.68 -7.09
N ARG A 360 -30.10 1.57 -6.91
CA ARG A 360 -29.74 1.04 -5.59
C ARG A 360 -28.99 2.08 -4.76
N LEU A 361 -27.95 2.72 -5.32
CA LEU A 361 -27.14 3.72 -4.59
C LEU A 361 -28.02 4.89 -4.12
N VAL A 362 -28.86 5.43 -5.00
CA VAL A 362 -29.79 6.52 -4.65
C VAL A 362 -30.77 6.09 -3.56
N LEU A 363 -31.37 4.90 -3.68
CA LEU A 363 -32.31 4.38 -2.68
C LEU A 363 -31.63 4.14 -1.33
N PHE A 364 -30.35 3.75 -1.32
CA PHE A 364 -29.57 3.60 -0.09
C PHE A 364 -29.36 4.95 0.62
N VAL A 365 -29.07 6.02 -0.11
CA VAL A 365 -28.95 7.38 0.46
C VAL A 365 -30.27 7.89 1.03
N LEU A 366 -31.40 7.49 0.43
CA LEU A 366 -32.74 7.90 0.85
C LEU A 366 -33.34 7.03 1.97
N ASP A 367 -32.78 5.86 2.28
CA ASP A 367 -33.34 4.92 3.25
C ASP A 367 -33.17 5.40 4.70
N GLN A 368 -34.25 5.97 5.25
CA GLN A 368 -34.31 6.42 6.65
C GLN A 368 -34.53 5.27 7.66
N ASN A 369 -34.87 4.07 7.20
CA ASN A 369 -35.15 2.89 8.02
C ASN A 369 -34.06 1.83 7.87
N SER A 370 -32.79 2.25 7.96
CA SER A 370 -31.66 1.32 7.87
C SER A 370 -31.66 0.34 9.05
N ILE A 371 -31.44 -0.95 8.76
CA ILE A 371 -31.39 -1.99 9.80
C ILE A 371 -29.94 -2.12 10.26
N PRO A 372 -29.63 -1.92 11.56
CA PRO A 372 -28.27 -2.06 12.06
C PRO A 372 -27.68 -3.43 11.69
N GLY A 373 -26.54 -3.43 11.02
CA GLY A 373 -25.82 -4.66 10.69
C GLY A 373 -26.12 -5.27 9.30
N PHE A 374 -27.22 -4.88 8.65
CA PHE A 374 -27.69 -5.49 7.38
C PHE A 374 -27.93 -4.45 6.28
N PHE A 375 -27.65 -4.85 5.04
CA PHE A 375 -28.05 -4.15 3.83
C PHE A 375 -29.35 -4.75 3.29
N LYS A 376 -30.25 -3.89 2.80
CA LYS A 376 -31.43 -4.31 2.04
C LYS A 376 -31.01 -4.46 0.58
N GLY A 377 -31.16 -5.65 0.01
CA GLY A 377 -30.62 -5.99 -1.30
C GLY A 377 -29.10 -6.23 -1.28
N MET A 378 -28.58 -6.76 -2.38
CA MET A 378 -27.16 -7.05 -2.53
C MET A 378 -26.36 -5.75 -2.68
N PRO A 379 -25.25 -5.56 -1.95
CA PRO A 379 -24.35 -4.43 -2.17
C PRO A 379 -23.77 -4.42 -3.58
N VAL A 380 -23.68 -3.23 -4.21
CA VAL A 380 -23.20 -3.08 -5.59
C VAL A 380 -21.79 -3.66 -5.80
N PRO A 381 -20.80 -3.50 -4.88
CA PRO A 381 -19.51 -4.18 -5.01
C PRO A 381 -19.64 -5.71 -5.06
N GLY A 382 -20.53 -6.28 -4.24
CA GLY A 382 -20.77 -7.73 -4.22
C GLY A 382 -21.42 -8.24 -5.50
N ALA A 383 -22.39 -7.50 -6.03
CA ALA A 383 -23.06 -7.83 -7.28
C ALA A 383 -22.13 -7.66 -8.50
N ALA A 384 -21.27 -6.65 -8.51
CA ALA A 384 -20.24 -6.45 -9.52
C ALA A 384 -19.25 -7.62 -9.59
N LEU A 385 -18.75 -8.04 -8.42
CA LEU A 385 -17.84 -9.20 -8.35
C LEU A 385 -18.57 -10.49 -8.74
N LEU A 386 -19.82 -10.69 -8.31
CA LEU A 386 -20.62 -11.86 -8.69
C LEU A 386 -20.78 -11.95 -10.20
N ALA A 387 -21.20 -10.85 -10.83
CA ALA A 387 -21.41 -10.78 -12.27
C ALA A 387 -20.10 -10.95 -13.05
N ALA A 388 -19.00 -10.39 -12.55
CA ALA A 388 -17.71 -10.40 -13.23
C ALA A 388 -16.88 -11.68 -13.04
N ALA A 389 -17.17 -12.50 -12.03
CA ALA A 389 -16.44 -13.76 -11.80
C ALA A 389 -16.44 -14.70 -13.03
N PRO A 390 -17.58 -14.98 -13.69
CA PRO A 390 -17.59 -15.83 -14.89
C PRO A 390 -17.02 -15.17 -16.14
N PHE A 391 -16.74 -13.85 -16.12
CA PHE A 391 -16.06 -13.21 -17.25
C PHE A 391 -14.66 -13.78 -17.46
N ILE A 392 -14.00 -14.25 -16.39
CA ILE A 392 -12.71 -14.93 -16.49
C ILE A 392 -12.84 -16.21 -17.33
N MET A 393 -13.87 -17.02 -17.09
CA MET A 393 -14.10 -18.24 -17.86
C MET A 393 -14.46 -17.93 -19.31
N LEU A 394 -15.30 -16.90 -19.54
CA LEU A 394 -15.62 -16.45 -20.89
C LEU A 394 -14.38 -15.93 -21.64
N GLY A 395 -13.54 -15.12 -20.98
CA GLY A 395 -12.29 -14.60 -21.54
C GLY A 395 -11.30 -15.71 -21.90
N ASN A 396 -11.11 -16.68 -20.99
CA ASN A 396 -10.27 -17.85 -21.25
C ASN A 396 -10.83 -18.69 -22.41
N ALA A 397 -12.16 -18.86 -22.48
CA ALA A 397 -12.81 -19.61 -23.54
C ALA A 397 -12.65 -18.91 -24.90
N LEU A 398 -12.74 -17.58 -24.95
CA LEU A 398 -12.48 -16.75 -26.13
C LEU A 398 -11.03 -16.85 -26.59
N GLU A 399 -10.06 -16.79 -25.67
CA GLU A 399 -8.63 -16.90 -25.99
C GLU A 399 -8.26 -18.30 -26.53
N THR A 400 -8.87 -19.35 -25.96
CA THR A 400 -8.61 -20.75 -26.32
C THR A 400 -9.50 -21.28 -27.46
N ASN A 401 -10.47 -20.48 -27.93
CA ASN A 401 -11.50 -20.87 -28.91
C ASN A 401 -12.19 -22.20 -28.57
N THR A 402 -12.59 -22.37 -27.31
CA THR A 402 -13.25 -23.59 -26.84
C THR A 402 -14.77 -23.56 -27.13
N PRO A 403 -15.43 -24.73 -27.28
CA PRO A 403 -16.88 -24.78 -27.49
C PRO A 403 -17.67 -24.24 -26.30
N ASP A 404 -17.05 -24.14 -25.12
CA ASP A 404 -17.66 -23.64 -23.89
C ASP A 404 -17.96 -22.13 -23.92
N VAL A 405 -17.46 -21.40 -24.93
CA VAL A 405 -17.71 -19.94 -25.09
C VAL A 405 -19.20 -19.62 -25.06
N VAL A 406 -20.02 -20.38 -25.79
CA VAL A 406 -21.47 -20.14 -25.88
C VAL A 406 -22.14 -20.33 -24.52
N PHE A 407 -21.76 -21.39 -23.79
CA PHE A 407 -22.27 -21.66 -22.45
C PHE A 407 -21.92 -20.51 -21.49
N TRP A 408 -20.65 -20.09 -21.46
CA TRP A 408 -20.21 -19.02 -20.55
C TRP A 408 -20.82 -17.67 -20.93
N ALA A 409 -21.02 -17.38 -22.22
CA ALA A 409 -21.70 -16.16 -22.67
C ALA A 409 -23.16 -16.11 -22.22
N GLN A 410 -23.91 -17.20 -22.40
CA GLN A 410 -25.29 -17.33 -21.89
C GLN A 410 -25.35 -17.22 -20.37
N PHE A 411 -24.43 -17.88 -19.67
CA PHE A 411 -24.34 -17.83 -18.22
C PHE A 411 -24.07 -16.41 -17.71
N CYS A 412 -23.11 -15.69 -18.31
CA CYS A 412 -22.82 -14.29 -18.00
C CYS A 412 -24.03 -13.39 -18.25
N PHE A 413 -24.74 -13.58 -19.37
CA PHE A 413 -25.94 -12.83 -19.71
C PHE A 413 -27.03 -12.99 -18.63
N VAL A 414 -27.35 -14.23 -18.25
CA VAL A 414 -28.35 -14.51 -17.21
C VAL A 414 -27.88 -13.97 -15.85
N LEU A 415 -26.60 -14.15 -15.51
CA LEU A 415 -26.08 -13.70 -14.22
C LEU A 415 -26.07 -12.18 -14.09
N MET A 416 -25.81 -11.44 -15.17
CA MET A 416 -25.93 -9.97 -15.20
C MET A 416 -27.35 -9.52 -14.82
N ILE A 417 -28.38 -10.19 -15.34
CA ILE A 417 -29.79 -9.90 -15.01
C ILE A 417 -30.05 -10.20 -13.53
N ILE A 418 -29.66 -11.39 -13.07
CA ILE A 418 -29.85 -11.81 -11.67
C ILE A 418 -29.16 -10.84 -10.72
N ALA A 419 -27.90 -10.47 -11.00
CA ALA A 419 -27.13 -9.56 -10.17
C ALA A 419 -27.80 -8.17 -10.07
N GLY A 420 -28.30 -7.63 -11.18
CA GLY A 420 -29.05 -6.37 -11.19
C GLY A 420 -30.34 -6.44 -10.37
N ILE A 421 -31.11 -7.52 -10.49
CA ILE A 421 -32.34 -7.73 -9.69
C ILE A 421 -32.01 -7.88 -8.20
N LEU A 422 -30.94 -8.60 -7.86
CA LEU A 422 -30.51 -8.79 -6.46
C LEU A 422 -30.13 -7.48 -5.78
N MET A 423 -29.58 -6.50 -6.51
CA MET A 423 -29.28 -5.17 -5.95
C MET A 423 -30.52 -4.43 -5.46
N ILE A 424 -31.67 -4.59 -6.15
CA ILE A 424 -32.94 -3.90 -5.84
C ILE A 424 -33.88 -4.78 -5.01
N SER A 425 -33.50 -6.02 -4.70
CA SER A 425 -34.28 -6.95 -3.89
C SER A 425 -34.24 -6.57 -2.39
N PHE A 426 -34.84 -5.44 -2.03
CA PHE A 426 -34.93 -4.90 -0.66
C PHE A 426 -35.44 -5.87 0.42
N PRO A 427 -36.31 -6.86 0.13
CA PRO A 427 -36.73 -7.84 1.13
C PRO A 427 -35.56 -8.70 1.64
N ILE A 428 -34.50 -8.90 0.83
CA ILE A 428 -33.38 -9.77 1.17
C ILE A 428 -32.35 -8.98 1.99
N ARG A 429 -31.99 -9.51 3.16
CA ARG A 429 -31.04 -8.86 4.07
C ARG A 429 -29.65 -9.49 3.92
N TYR A 430 -28.71 -8.73 3.38
CA TYR A 430 -27.31 -9.14 3.25
C TYR A 430 -26.46 -8.57 4.38
N MET A 431 -25.65 -9.40 5.04
CA MET A 431 -24.58 -8.89 5.89
C MET A 431 -23.36 -8.55 5.04
N HIS A 432 -22.67 -7.47 5.39
CA HIS A 432 -21.42 -7.10 4.72
C HIS A 432 -20.40 -8.25 4.75
N ILE A 433 -19.82 -8.60 3.60
CA ILE A 433 -18.86 -9.71 3.49
C ILE A 433 -17.67 -9.51 4.44
N GLY A 434 -17.23 -8.26 4.61
CA GLY A 434 -16.16 -7.91 5.56
C GLY A 434 -16.51 -8.14 7.03
N ARG A 435 -17.80 -8.03 7.41
CA ARG A 435 -18.27 -8.29 8.77
C ARG A 435 -18.47 -9.79 9.01
N LEU A 436 -18.92 -10.51 8.00
CA LEU A 436 -18.93 -11.98 8.02
C LEU A 436 -17.52 -12.53 8.24
N MET A 437 -16.54 -11.92 7.56
CA MET A 437 -15.13 -12.27 7.65
C MET A 437 -14.48 -11.92 8.99
N SER A 438 -14.79 -10.74 9.57
CA SER A 438 -14.28 -10.39 10.90
C SER A 438 -14.84 -11.26 12.01
N ARG A 439 -16.06 -11.79 11.83
CA ARG A 439 -16.75 -12.62 12.83
C ARG A 439 -16.23 -14.06 12.90
N SER A 440 -15.70 -14.59 11.80
CA SER A 440 -15.17 -15.96 11.75
C SER A 440 -13.75 -15.96 11.21
N ARG A 441 -12.78 -16.22 12.09
CA ARG A 441 -11.37 -16.43 11.71
C ARG A 441 -11.21 -17.52 10.65
N LYS A 442 -12.07 -18.55 10.67
CA LYS A 442 -12.10 -19.61 9.64
C LYS A 442 -12.54 -19.06 8.29
N PHE A 443 -13.52 -18.16 8.26
CA PHE A 443 -13.99 -17.53 7.03
C PHE A 443 -12.94 -16.57 6.47
N LEU A 444 -12.30 -15.75 7.32
CA LEU A 444 -11.16 -14.92 6.94
C LEU A 444 -10.01 -15.73 6.33
N PHE A 445 -9.60 -16.80 7.00
CA PHE A 445 -8.54 -17.67 6.52
C PHE A 445 -8.92 -18.34 5.20
N LEU A 446 -10.16 -18.84 5.07
CA LEU A 446 -10.68 -19.41 3.83
C LEU A 446 -10.64 -18.41 2.67
N THR A 447 -11.10 -17.16 2.88
CA THR A 447 -11.08 -16.12 1.84
C THR A 447 -9.65 -15.77 1.41
N ILE A 448 -8.72 -15.66 2.36
CA ILE A 448 -7.30 -15.37 2.06
C ILE A 448 -6.66 -16.53 1.29
N VAL A 449 -6.88 -17.77 1.73
CA VAL A 449 -6.36 -18.97 1.06
C VAL A 449 -6.96 -19.12 -0.34
N LEU A 450 -8.24 -18.81 -0.53
CA LEU A 450 -8.89 -18.87 -1.82
C LEU A 450 -8.32 -17.83 -2.79
N ILE A 451 -8.17 -16.57 -2.35
CA ILE A 451 -7.61 -15.51 -3.19
C ILE A 451 -6.14 -15.81 -3.51
N ILE A 452 -5.29 -16.07 -2.52
CA ILE A 452 -3.85 -16.27 -2.74
C ILE A 452 -3.56 -17.60 -3.45
N GLY A 453 -4.25 -18.67 -3.05
CA GLY A 453 -4.03 -20.02 -3.57
C GLY A 453 -4.48 -20.18 -5.02
N PHE A 454 -5.52 -19.46 -5.45
CA PHE A 454 -6.05 -19.58 -6.82
C PHE A 454 -5.73 -18.39 -7.72
N ALA A 455 -5.29 -17.22 -7.22
CA ALA A 455 -5.09 -16.01 -8.03
C ALA A 455 -4.21 -16.20 -9.28
N PHE A 456 -3.25 -17.12 -9.23
CA PHE A 456 -2.32 -17.41 -10.34
C PHE A 456 -2.64 -18.74 -11.04
N THR A 457 -3.87 -19.26 -10.86
CA THR A 457 -4.32 -20.52 -11.44
C THR A 457 -5.47 -20.27 -12.42
N PRO A 458 -5.65 -21.14 -13.45
CA PRO A 458 -6.79 -21.03 -14.38
C PRO A 458 -8.15 -21.25 -13.70
N TYR A 459 -8.15 -21.82 -12.49
CA TYR A 459 -9.37 -22.09 -11.71
C TYR A 459 -9.86 -20.90 -10.87
N PHE A 460 -9.15 -19.77 -10.93
CA PHE A 460 -9.49 -18.59 -10.12
C PHE A 460 -10.94 -18.12 -10.30
N GLY A 461 -11.41 -18.01 -11.54
CA GLY A 461 -12.79 -17.59 -11.82
C GLY A 461 -13.84 -18.53 -11.26
N HIS A 462 -13.61 -19.84 -11.31
CA HIS A 462 -14.49 -20.85 -10.71
C HIS A 462 -14.54 -20.73 -9.19
N ALA A 463 -13.38 -20.57 -8.54
CA ALA A 463 -13.29 -20.39 -7.10
C ALA A 463 -13.98 -19.08 -6.65
N ALA A 464 -13.77 -17.99 -7.38
CA ALA A 464 -14.40 -16.71 -7.13
C ALA A 464 -15.93 -16.78 -7.28
N LEU A 465 -16.42 -17.41 -8.35
CA LEU A 465 -17.85 -17.61 -8.59
C LEU A 465 -18.48 -18.46 -7.48
N ALA A 466 -17.88 -19.60 -7.12
CA ALA A 466 -18.37 -20.46 -6.05
C ALA A 466 -18.45 -19.70 -4.71
N TYR A 467 -17.42 -18.92 -4.38
CA TYR A 467 -17.40 -18.08 -3.19
C TYR A 467 -18.52 -17.02 -3.18
N LEU A 468 -18.79 -16.39 -4.33
CA LEU A 468 -19.83 -15.36 -4.45
C LEU A 468 -21.24 -15.95 -4.49
N ILE A 469 -21.42 -17.16 -5.02
CA ILE A 469 -22.68 -17.91 -4.90
C ILE A 469 -22.97 -18.23 -3.43
N LEU A 470 -21.97 -18.66 -2.65
CA LEU A 470 -22.14 -18.83 -1.20
C LEU A 470 -22.56 -17.53 -0.52
N TYR A 471 -22.04 -16.39 -0.98
CA TYR A 471 -22.46 -15.07 -0.49
C TYR A 471 -23.91 -14.73 -0.89
N VAL A 472 -24.34 -15.03 -2.13
CA VAL A 472 -25.73 -14.84 -2.60
C VAL A 472 -26.72 -15.56 -1.68
N PHE A 473 -26.41 -16.79 -1.25
CA PHE A 473 -27.26 -17.60 -0.39
C PHE A 473 -27.04 -17.37 1.12
N SER A 474 -26.07 -16.56 1.50
CA SER A 474 -25.81 -16.23 2.91
C SER A 474 -27.01 -15.67 3.68
N PRO A 475 -27.98 -14.94 3.08
CA PRO A 475 -29.21 -14.52 3.77
C PRO A 475 -30.01 -15.68 4.39
N LEU A 476 -30.01 -16.88 3.78
CA LEU A 476 -30.75 -18.05 4.30
C LEU A 476 -30.26 -18.49 5.68
N TYR A 477 -28.96 -18.32 5.95
CA TYR A 477 -28.36 -18.60 7.25
C TYR A 477 -28.41 -17.38 8.17
N THR A 478 -28.18 -16.19 7.61
CA THR A 478 -27.95 -14.96 8.39
C THR A 478 -29.23 -14.25 8.82
N TRP A 479 -30.39 -14.56 8.21
CA TRP A 479 -31.70 -14.08 8.66
C TRP A 479 -32.05 -14.52 10.09
N ARG A 480 -31.43 -15.61 10.57
CA ARG A 480 -31.60 -16.12 11.95
C ARG A 480 -30.87 -15.28 13.00
N ILE A 481 -30.03 -14.33 12.59
CA ILE A 481 -29.23 -13.50 13.50
C ILE A 481 -29.98 -12.21 13.79
N SER A 482 -30.12 -11.85 15.07
CA SER A 482 -30.77 -10.60 15.46
C SER A 482 -29.96 -9.37 14.99
N PRO A 483 -30.62 -8.29 14.53
CA PRO A 483 -29.96 -7.05 14.08
C PRO A 483 -28.96 -6.45 15.08
N GLU A 484 -29.26 -6.54 16.37
CA GLU A 484 -28.41 -6.05 17.46
C GLU A 484 -27.09 -6.83 17.61
N ILE A 485 -27.11 -8.12 17.28
CA ILE A 485 -25.92 -8.99 17.27
C ILE A 485 -25.17 -8.85 15.95
N ALA A 486 -25.88 -8.57 14.85
CA ALA A 486 -25.30 -8.36 13.52
C ALA A 486 -24.60 -7.01 13.37
N SER A 487 -24.98 -6.00 14.15
CA SER A 487 -24.33 -4.67 14.12
C SER A 487 -22.98 -4.64 14.85
N LYS A 488 -22.73 -5.57 15.79
CA LYS A 488 -21.49 -5.65 16.57
C LYS A 488 -20.37 -6.34 15.76
N GLU A 489 -19.25 -5.65 15.56
CA GLU A 489 -18.08 -6.17 14.81
C GLU A 489 -17.34 -7.32 15.52
N ASN A 490 -17.47 -7.45 16.85
CA ASN A 490 -16.78 -8.46 17.65
C ASN A 490 -17.72 -9.09 18.71
N PRO A 491 -18.16 -10.35 18.56
CA PRO A 491 -19.07 -11.00 19.50
C PRO A 491 -18.41 -11.43 20.83
N GLU A 492 -17.08 -11.52 20.91
CA GLU A 492 -16.35 -12.01 22.10
C GLU A 492 -16.38 -11.04 23.31
N LYS A 493 -16.88 -9.80 23.15
CA LYS A 493 -17.07 -8.85 24.28
C LYS A 493 -18.43 -8.98 24.99
N LEU A 494 -18.98 -10.19 25.03
CA LEU A 494 -20.08 -10.55 25.91
C LEU A 494 -19.51 -11.08 27.23
N SER A 495 -19.16 -10.18 28.15
CA SER A 495 -19.18 -10.55 29.57
C SER A 495 -20.65 -10.76 29.96
N PRO A 496 -21.04 -11.86 30.60
CA PRO A 496 -22.37 -11.99 31.15
C PRO A 496 -22.47 -11.03 32.35
N SER A 497 -23.18 -9.91 32.17
CA SER A 497 -23.72 -9.16 33.30
C SER A 497 -25.08 -9.78 33.65
N SER A 498 -25.03 -10.89 34.36
CA SER A 498 -26.09 -11.44 35.21
C SER A 498 -25.51 -12.60 36.00
#